data_AF-A0A1I6CPI1-F1
#
_entry.id   AF-A0A1I6CPI1-F1
#
_cell.length_a   1.000
_cell.length_b   1.000
_cell.length_c   1.000
_cell.angle_alpha   90.00
_cell.angle_beta   90.00
_cell.angle_gamma   90.00
#
_symmetry.space_group_name_H-M   'P 1'
#
loop_
_entity.id
_entity.type
_entity.pdbx_description
1 polymer ?
#
loop_
_entity_poly.entity_id
_entity_poly.type
_entity_poly.pdbx_seq_one_letter_code
_entity_poly.pdbx_strand_id
1 'polypeptide(L)'
;MATALVVGAGISGLATALRLARSTWDVVVLDHGTHHEPVVITGPDRHAAKRLAALPHPLHYETRHSKVTALHPDRFGVTVAFNDHDDEWFDIVVCAQPCCEAERLPGLCLETWSRDHVALLYRAVRDTGLPLSAAELLADAFDIHHDDITAFAWWETTLKPHAVRRTFTRVR
;
A
#
# COMPACT_ATOMS: atom_id res chain seq x y z
N MET A 1 -18.33 -6.40 -4.32
CA MET A 1 -16.87 -6.63 -4.43
C MET A 1 -16.22 -5.55 -3.61
N ALA A 2 -15.16 -5.87 -2.88
CA ALA A 2 -14.47 -4.87 -2.06
C ALA A 2 -13.66 -3.93 -2.96
N THR A 3 -13.62 -2.64 -2.60
CA THR A 3 -12.95 -1.58 -3.37
C THR A 3 -11.65 -1.16 -2.68
N ALA A 4 -10.62 -0.92 -3.48
CA ALA A 4 -9.33 -0.46 -2.98
C ALA A 4 -8.86 0.75 -3.78
N LEU A 5 -8.46 1.80 -3.07
CA LEU A 5 -7.72 2.92 -3.65
C LEU A 5 -6.22 2.71 -3.41
N VAL A 6 -5.41 2.71 -4.47
CA VAL A 6 -3.95 2.70 -4.38
C VAL A 6 -3.40 4.05 -4.80
N VAL A 7 -2.86 4.80 -3.84
CA VAL A 7 -2.25 6.11 -4.10
C VAL A 7 -0.80 5.93 -4.50
N GLY A 8 -0.49 6.14 -5.79
CA GLY A 8 0.85 6.08 -6.37
C GLY A 8 1.06 4.89 -7.31
N ALA A 9 1.37 5.17 -8.59
CA ALA A 9 1.64 4.18 -9.63
C ALA A 9 3.13 3.75 -9.73
N GLY A 10 3.84 3.74 -8.60
CA GLY A 10 5.21 3.20 -8.51
C GLY A 10 5.24 1.65 -8.49
N ILE A 11 6.44 1.06 -8.34
CA ILE A 11 6.62 -0.41 -8.33
C ILE A 11 5.71 -1.09 -7.29
N SER A 12 5.72 -0.61 -6.04
CA SER A 12 4.95 -1.21 -4.95
C SER A 12 3.43 -0.99 -5.11
N GLY A 13 3.02 0.18 -5.62
CA GLY A 13 1.62 0.48 -5.89
C GLY A 13 1.04 -0.41 -6.99
N LEU A 14 1.72 -0.51 -8.13
CA LEU A 14 1.29 -1.38 -9.23
C LEU A 14 1.33 -2.86 -8.85
N ALA A 15 2.34 -3.30 -8.09
CA ALA A 15 2.39 -4.67 -7.57
C ALA A 15 1.20 -4.97 -6.63
N THR A 16 0.82 -4.01 -5.80
CA THR A 16 -0.35 -4.14 -4.90
C THR A 16 -1.64 -4.19 -5.71
N ALA A 17 -1.82 -3.27 -6.66
CA ALA A 17 -2.99 -3.22 -7.52
C ALA A 17 -3.17 -4.53 -8.30
N LEU A 18 -2.09 -5.06 -8.87
CA LEU A 18 -2.10 -6.35 -9.58
C LEU A 18 -2.53 -7.51 -8.67
N ARG A 19 -2.00 -7.57 -7.44
CA ARG A 19 -2.34 -8.65 -6.51
C ARG A 19 -3.77 -8.55 -6.00
N LEU A 20 -4.24 -7.37 -5.65
CA LEU A 20 -5.61 -7.14 -5.19
C LEU A 20 -6.63 -7.41 -6.30
N ALA A 21 -6.37 -6.93 -7.53
CA ALA A 21 -7.26 -7.17 -8.67
C ALA A 21 -7.38 -8.68 -8.99
N ARG A 22 -6.27 -9.43 -8.88
CA ARG A 22 -6.30 -10.90 -9.00
C ARG A 22 -7.18 -11.56 -7.92
N SER A 23 -7.27 -10.94 -6.75
CA SER A 23 -8.10 -11.37 -5.62
C SER A 23 -9.51 -10.77 -5.64
N THR A 24 -9.99 -10.34 -6.81
CA THR A 24 -11.36 -9.84 -7.06
C THR A 24 -11.71 -8.50 -6.39
N TRP A 25 -10.70 -7.74 -5.96
CA TRP A 25 -10.90 -6.34 -5.57
C TRP A 25 -11.13 -5.47 -6.79
N ASP A 26 -12.03 -4.49 -6.65
CA ASP A 26 -12.14 -3.39 -7.61
C ASP A 26 -11.10 -2.33 -7.25
N VAL A 27 -10.12 -2.08 -8.12
CA VAL A 27 -8.94 -1.30 -7.78
C VAL A 27 -8.87 -0.02 -8.62
N VAL A 28 -8.80 1.11 -7.93
CA VAL A 28 -8.48 2.42 -8.52
C VAL A 28 -7.06 2.79 -8.14
N VAL A 29 -6.24 3.15 -9.12
CA VAL A 29 -4.86 3.61 -8.92
C VAL A 29 -4.79 5.10 -9.21
N LEU A 30 -4.28 5.89 -8.27
CA LEU A 30 -3.93 7.28 -8.52
C LEU A 30 -2.50 7.38 -9.03
N ASP A 31 -2.36 7.79 -10.28
CA ASP A 31 -1.07 8.10 -10.89
C ASP A 31 -0.83 9.61 -10.89
N HIS A 32 0.24 10.00 -10.20
CA HIS A 32 0.66 11.40 -10.13
C HIS A 32 1.75 11.73 -11.16
N GLY A 33 2.04 10.82 -12.09
CA GLY A 33 3.07 10.98 -13.13
C GLY A 33 4.50 10.93 -12.60
N THR A 34 4.68 10.62 -11.32
CA THR A 34 5.99 10.49 -10.68
C THR A 34 6.52 9.09 -10.87
N HIS A 35 7.34 8.90 -11.90
CA HIS A 35 8.10 7.68 -12.10
C HIS A 35 9.46 7.80 -11.41
N HIS A 36 9.88 6.71 -10.75
CA HIS A 36 11.17 6.62 -10.08
C HIS A 36 12.20 6.02 -11.04
N GLU A 37 13.49 6.29 -10.78
CA GLU A 37 14.57 5.62 -11.50
C GLU A 37 14.50 4.10 -11.32
N PRO A 38 14.93 3.29 -12.31
CA PRO A 38 14.91 1.84 -12.21
C PRO A 38 15.53 1.32 -10.90
N VAL A 39 14.77 0.51 -10.15
CA VAL A 39 15.22 -0.07 -8.88
C VAL A 39 15.88 -1.43 -9.12
N VAL A 40 17.06 -1.63 -8.51
CA VAL A 40 17.71 -2.95 -8.51
C VAL A 40 16.94 -3.89 -7.56
N ILE A 41 16.29 -4.90 -8.12
CA ILE A 41 15.55 -5.91 -7.37
C ILE A 41 16.52 -7.02 -6.92
N THR A 42 16.59 -7.25 -5.60
CA THR A 42 17.46 -8.28 -5.00
C THR A 42 16.70 -9.12 -3.96
N GLY A 43 17.32 -10.21 -3.50
CA GLY A 43 16.81 -10.98 -2.36
C GLY A 43 15.35 -11.46 -2.51
N PRO A 44 14.52 -11.34 -1.47
CA PRO A 44 13.11 -11.74 -1.49
C PRO A 44 12.30 -11.09 -2.64
N ASP A 45 12.58 -9.83 -2.96
CA ASP A 45 11.88 -9.12 -4.03
C ASP A 45 12.16 -9.72 -5.41
N ARG A 46 13.30 -10.40 -5.62
CA ARG A 46 13.54 -11.13 -6.86
C ARG A 46 12.59 -12.30 -7.03
N HIS A 47 12.21 -12.96 -5.93
CA HIS A 47 11.21 -14.01 -5.97
C HIS A 47 9.81 -13.45 -6.17
N ALA A 48 9.49 -12.33 -5.51
CA ALA A 48 8.23 -11.60 -5.72
C ALA A 48 8.06 -11.16 -7.17
N ALA A 49 9.10 -10.54 -7.76
CA ALA A 49 9.10 -10.14 -9.16
C ALA A 49 8.79 -11.29 -10.11
N LYS A 50 9.37 -12.48 -9.86
CA LYS A 50 9.10 -13.68 -10.68
C LYS A 50 7.65 -14.14 -10.55
N ARG A 51 7.06 -14.09 -9.35
CA ARG A 51 5.65 -14.45 -9.14
C ARG A 51 4.72 -13.46 -9.85
N LEU A 52 4.96 -12.17 -9.68
CA LEU A 52 4.19 -11.10 -10.33
C LEU A 52 4.30 -11.18 -11.86
N ALA A 53 5.50 -11.42 -12.40
CA ALA A 53 5.71 -11.59 -13.84
C ALA A 53 5.03 -12.86 -14.41
N ALA A 54 4.76 -13.86 -13.57
CA ALA A 54 4.05 -15.07 -13.96
C ALA A 54 2.52 -14.93 -13.86
N LEU A 55 1.98 -13.78 -13.44
CA LEU A 55 0.53 -13.55 -13.39
C LEU A 55 0.01 -13.26 -14.81
N PRO A 56 -0.80 -14.17 -15.40
CA PRO A 56 -1.24 -14.03 -16.80
C PRO A 56 -2.42 -13.06 -16.95
N HIS A 57 -2.53 -12.04 -16.10
CA HIS A 57 -3.76 -11.28 -15.97
C HIS A 57 -3.69 -9.95 -16.70
N PRO A 58 -4.66 -9.65 -17.59
CA PRO A 58 -4.94 -8.27 -17.93
C PRO A 58 -5.32 -7.54 -16.64
N LEU A 59 -4.52 -6.53 -16.31
CA LEU A 59 -4.75 -5.65 -15.18
C LEU A 59 -5.98 -4.79 -15.51
N HIS A 60 -7.13 -5.18 -14.98
CA HIS A 60 -8.37 -4.40 -15.07
C HIS A 60 -8.41 -3.45 -13.87
N TYR A 61 -7.78 -2.29 -14.02
CA TYR A 61 -7.80 -1.23 -13.01
C TYR A 61 -8.04 0.12 -13.68
N GLU A 62 -8.62 1.05 -12.93
CA GLU A 62 -8.78 2.43 -13.37
C GLU A 62 -7.59 3.26 -12.92
N THR A 63 -7.00 4.05 -13.82
CA THR A 63 -5.98 5.04 -13.44
C THR A 63 -6.59 6.44 -13.42
N ARG A 64 -6.37 7.20 -12.34
CA ARG A 64 -6.80 8.59 -12.20
C ARG A 64 -5.61 9.50 -11.87
N HIS A 65 -5.71 10.77 -12.25
CA HIS A 65 -4.65 11.78 -12.01
C HIS A 65 -4.98 12.75 -10.86
N SER A 66 -6.08 12.51 -10.14
CA SER A 66 -6.54 13.33 -9.03
C SER A 66 -5.60 13.29 -7.84
N LYS A 67 -5.66 14.33 -7.01
CA LYS A 67 -4.87 14.45 -5.79
C LYS A 67 -5.72 14.25 -4.55
N VAL A 68 -5.34 13.27 -3.72
CA VAL A 68 -5.91 13.08 -2.38
C VAL A 68 -5.53 14.26 -1.49
N THR A 69 -6.53 14.90 -0.89
CA THR A 69 -6.39 16.04 0.01
C THR A 69 -6.59 15.64 1.47
N ALA A 70 -7.42 14.63 1.76
CA ALA A 70 -7.63 14.08 3.09
C ALA A 70 -8.12 12.63 3.06
N LEU A 71 -7.90 11.92 4.18
CA LEU A 71 -8.45 10.60 4.45
C LEU A 71 -9.27 10.66 5.74
N HIS A 72 -10.51 10.20 5.67
CA HIS A 72 -11.42 10.12 6.80
C HIS A 72 -11.81 8.66 7.01
N PRO A 73 -10.96 7.86 7.68
CA PRO A 73 -11.29 6.49 7.98
C PRO A 73 -12.36 6.40 9.07
N ASP A 74 -13.24 5.40 8.94
CA ASP A 74 -14.26 5.06 9.92
C ASP A 74 -14.21 3.56 10.25
N ARG A 75 -15.29 3.03 10.85
CA ARG A 75 -15.35 1.61 11.24
C ARG A 75 -15.53 0.63 10.07
N PHE A 76 -15.82 1.12 8.86
CA PHE A 76 -16.16 0.31 7.70
C PHE A 76 -15.23 0.53 6.50
N GLY A 77 -14.58 1.69 6.40
CA GLY A 77 -13.68 1.99 5.30
C GLY A 77 -13.10 3.39 5.41
N VAL A 78 -12.86 4.03 4.26
CA VAL A 78 -12.25 5.35 4.18
C VAL A 78 -13.00 6.23 3.19
N THR A 79 -13.48 7.38 3.65
CA THR A 79 -13.88 8.47 2.75
C THR A 79 -12.64 9.27 2.36
N VAL A 80 -12.37 9.34 1.07
CA VAL A 80 -11.21 9.98 0.46
C VAL A 80 -11.65 11.28 -0.18
N ALA A 81 -11.04 12.39 0.26
CA ALA A 81 -11.28 13.69 -0.33
C ALA A 81 -10.30 13.96 -1.47
N PHE A 82 -10.82 14.49 -2.57
CA PHE A 82 -10.03 14.82 -3.76
C PHE A 82 -10.01 16.33 -3.99
N ASN A 83 -9.11 16.78 -4.86
CA ASN A 83 -8.98 18.20 -5.19
C ASN A 83 -9.89 18.65 -6.35
N ASP A 84 -10.41 17.71 -7.13
CA ASP A 84 -11.02 17.94 -8.44
C ASP A 84 -12.37 17.25 -8.63
N HIS A 85 -12.83 16.44 -7.68
CA HIS A 85 -14.14 15.80 -7.67
C HIS A 85 -14.64 15.58 -6.24
N ASP A 86 -15.88 15.10 -6.14
CA ASP A 86 -16.52 14.77 -4.88
C ASP A 86 -15.75 13.67 -4.12
N ASP A 87 -15.90 13.68 -2.80
CA ASP A 87 -15.33 12.66 -1.94
C ASP A 87 -15.88 11.27 -2.32
N GLU A 88 -14.99 10.28 -2.38
CA GLU A 88 -15.37 8.89 -2.69
C GLU A 88 -15.01 7.95 -1.54
N TRP A 89 -15.75 6.86 -1.41
CA TRP A 89 -15.58 5.89 -0.33
C TRP A 89 -14.93 4.60 -0.85
N PHE A 90 -13.98 4.05 -0.08
CA PHE A 90 -13.30 2.79 -0.38
C PHE A 90 -13.25 1.88 0.85
N ASP A 91 -13.30 0.56 0.63
CA ASP A 91 -13.11 -0.41 1.73
C ASP A 91 -11.70 -0.29 2.31
N ILE A 92 -10.67 -0.12 1.46
CA ILE A 92 -9.28 0.13 1.91
C ILE A 92 -8.58 1.20 1.08
N VAL A 93 -7.61 1.89 1.69
CA VAL A 93 -6.71 2.83 1.01
C VAL A 93 -5.26 2.43 1.23
N VAL A 94 -4.54 2.15 0.15
CA VAL A 94 -3.11 1.84 0.16
C VAL A 94 -2.33 3.06 -0.31
N CYS A 95 -1.66 3.74 0.61
CA CYS A 95 -0.68 4.77 0.30
C CYS A 95 0.63 4.11 -0.15
N ALA A 96 0.83 3.95 -1.46
CA ALA A 96 2.09 3.47 -2.05
C ALA A 96 3.12 4.59 -2.25
N GLN A 97 2.72 5.84 -1.99
CA GLN A 97 3.57 7.01 -1.84
C GLN A 97 3.01 7.96 -0.76
N PRO A 98 3.79 8.94 -0.29
CA PRO A 98 3.28 9.96 0.62
C PRO A 98 2.13 10.77 0.00
N CYS A 99 1.01 10.87 0.71
CA CYS A 99 -0.13 11.71 0.32
C CYS A 99 -0.81 12.27 1.58
N CYS A 100 -1.50 13.42 1.41
CA CYS A 100 -2.43 14.04 2.37
C CYS A 100 -2.08 13.94 3.87
N GLU A 101 -0.79 14.00 4.20
CA GLU A 101 -0.30 13.80 5.58
C GLU A 101 -0.79 12.51 6.26
N ALA A 102 -0.97 11.42 5.51
CA ALA A 102 -1.47 10.15 6.04
C ALA A 102 -0.66 9.57 7.23
N GLU A 103 0.61 10.00 7.42
CA GLU A 103 1.41 9.69 8.62
C GLU A 103 0.88 10.33 9.92
N ARG A 104 -0.09 11.25 9.83
CA ARG A 104 -0.70 11.97 10.94
C ARG A 104 -2.10 11.48 11.28
N LEU A 105 -2.54 10.36 10.70
CA LEU A 105 -3.84 9.77 11.01
C LEU A 105 -4.00 9.54 12.52
N PRO A 106 -5.15 9.91 13.13
CA PRO A 106 -5.38 9.71 14.55
C PRO A 106 -5.18 8.25 14.99
N GLY A 107 -4.38 8.05 16.04
CA GLY A 107 -4.09 6.72 16.59
C GLY A 107 -3.07 5.90 15.80
N LEU A 108 -2.50 6.42 14.72
CA LEU A 108 -1.36 5.78 14.04
C LEU A 108 -0.09 5.91 14.90
N CYS A 109 0.58 4.78 15.17
CA CYS A 109 1.83 4.75 15.92
C CYS A 109 3.06 4.96 15.01
N LEU A 110 4.18 5.38 15.61
CA LEU A 110 5.44 5.53 14.88
C LEU A 110 6.03 4.19 14.39
N GLU A 111 5.64 3.08 14.99
CA GLU A 111 6.15 1.75 14.63
C GLU A 111 5.15 0.93 13.80
N THR A 112 4.03 1.55 13.40
CA THR A 112 2.98 0.91 12.59
C THR A 112 2.95 1.50 11.18
N TRP A 113 2.52 0.67 10.24
CA TRP A 113 2.37 1.00 8.83
C TRP A 113 0.91 0.97 8.39
N SER A 114 -0.03 0.81 9.31
CA SER A 114 -1.45 0.76 9.01
C SER A 114 -2.29 1.37 10.14
N ARG A 115 -3.47 1.87 9.79
CA ARG A 115 -4.49 2.35 10.73
C ARG A 115 -5.84 2.46 10.02
N ASP A 116 -6.91 1.96 10.64
CA ASP A 116 -8.31 2.08 10.21
C ASP A 116 -8.48 2.03 8.67
N HIS A 117 -8.38 0.84 8.07
CA HIS A 117 -8.51 0.64 6.62
C HIS A 117 -7.42 1.29 5.73
N VAL A 118 -6.49 2.06 6.29
CA VAL A 118 -5.38 2.72 5.56
C VAL A 118 -4.06 1.98 5.78
N ALA A 119 -3.38 1.61 4.69
CA ALA A 119 -2.00 1.09 4.69
C ALA A 119 -1.00 2.13 4.17
N LEU A 120 0.00 2.47 4.97
CA LEU A 120 1.17 3.26 4.58
C LEU A 120 2.25 2.37 3.95
N LEU A 121 1.95 1.80 2.80
CA LEU A 121 2.87 0.91 2.07
C LEU A 121 4.21 1.60 1.77
N TYR A 122 4.23 2.87 1.37
CA TYR A 122 5.51 3.57 1.13
C TYR A 122 6.42 3.61 2.36
N ARG A 123 5.83 3.66 3.57
CA ARG A 123 6.57 3.66 4.82
C ARG A 123 7.14 2.27 5.10
N ALA A 124 6.31 1.22 4.96
CA ALA A 124 6.77 -0.16 5.05
C ALA A 124 7.92 -0.45 4.07
N VAL A 125 7.80 0.04 2.82
CA VAL A 125 8.84 -0.10 1.79
C VAL A 125 10.10 0.68 2.16
N ARG A 126 9.97 1.92 2.65
CA ARG A 126 11.10 2.73 3.13
C ARG A 126 11.85 2.05 4.28
N ASP A 127 11.12 1.41 5.18
CA ASP A 127 11.68 0.82 6.39
C ASP A 127 12.28 -0.57 6.13
N THR A 128 11.80 -1.31 5.13
CA THR A 128 12.26 -2.68 4.81
C THR A 128 13.18 -2.76 3.59
N GLY A 129 13.08 -1.83 2.64
CA GLY A 129 13.74 -1.92 1.34
C GLY A 129 13.16 -3.01 0.41
N LEU A 130 11.93 -3.48 0.67
CA LEU A 130 11.29 -4.58 -0.06
C LEU A 130 9.97 -4.13 -0.75
N PRO A 131 10.03 -3.31 -1.81
CA PRO A 131 8.83 -2.80 -2.50
C PRO A 131 7.87 -3.89 -2.99
N LEU A 132 8.37 -4.99 -3.53
CA LEU A 132 7.52 -6.03 -4.11
C LEU A 132 6.99 -6.99 -3.04
N SER A 133 7.85 -7.42 -2.11
CA SER A 133 7.43 -8.33 -1.04
C SER A 133 6.44 -7.66 -0.10
N ALA A 134 6.61 -6.37 0.20
CA ALA A 134 5.65 -5.63 1.03
C ALA A 134 4.26 -5.53 0.38
N ALA A 135 4.23 -5.30 -0.93
CA ALA A 135 3.00 -5.26 -1.72
C ALA A 135 2.30 -6.63 -1.80
N GLU A 136 3.05 -7.69 -2.12
CA GLU A 136 2.47 -9.05 -2.19
C GLU A 136 1.94 -9.51 -0.83
N LEU A 137 2.71 -9.32 0.24
CA LEU A 137 2.28 -9.70 1.58
C LEU A 137 1.05 -8.92 2.03
N LEU A 138 0.89 -7.66 1.62
CA LEU A 138 -0.32 -6.90 1.94
C LEU A 138 -1.55 -7.55 1.31
N ALA A 139 -1.46 -7.91 0.03
CA ALA A 139 -2.56 -8.58 -0.65
C ALA A 139 -2.80 -10.01 -0.12
N ASP A 140 -1.74 -10.76 0.19
CA ASP A 140 -1.86 -12.07 0.82
C ASP A 140 -2.58 -11.97 2.17
N ALA A 141 -2.36 -10.90 2.93
CA ALA A 141 -3.05 -10.68 4.19
C ALA A 141 -4.56 -10.60 4.01
N PHE A 142 -5.03 -9.90 2.97
CA PHE A 142 -6.44 -9.79 2.63
C PHE A 142 -7.00 -11.06 1.97
N ASP A 143 -6.15 -11.89 1.34
CA ASP A 143 -6.55 -13.23 0.86
C ASP A 143 -6.79 -14.19 2.04
N ILE A 144 -6.00 -14.06 3.11
CA ILE A 144 -6.02 -14.96 4.27
C ILE A 144 -7.07 -14.54 5.30
N HIS A 145 -7.21 -13.24 5.54
CA HIS A 145 -8.02 -12.68 6.61
C HIS A 145 -9.20 -11.88 6.06
N HIS A 146 -10.39 -12.13 6.62
CA HIS A 146 -11.61 -11.44 6.19
C HIS A 146 -11.74 -10.04 6.77
N ASP A 147 -11.17 -9.79 7.95
CA ASP A 147 -11.14 -8.47 8.59
C ASP A 147 -9.80 -7.77 8.34
N ASP A 148 -9.88 -6.47 8.04
CA ASP A 148 -8.73 -5.62 7.73
C ASP A 148 -7.79 -5.46 8.93
N ILE A 149 -8.32 -5.40 10.14
CA ILE A 149 -7.54 -5.29 11.38
C ILE A 149 -6.58 -6.48 11.52
N THR A 150 -7.07 -7.71 11.38
CA THR A 150 -6.23 -8.91 11.45
C THR A 150 -5.30 -9.01 10.24
N ALA A 151 -5.78 -8.66 9.04
CA ALA A 151 -4.95 -8.61 7.83
C ALA A 151 -3.74 -7.68 8.03
N PHE A 152 -3.96 -6.45 8.47
CA PHE A 152 -2.89 -5.48 8.73
C PHE A 152 -1.96 -5.93 9.85
N ALA A 153 -2.49 -6.45 10.95
CA ALA A 153 -1.68 -6.96 12.04
C ALA A 153 -0.75 -8.10 11.58
N TRP A 154 -1.27 -9.02 10.76
CA TRP A 154 -0.49 -10.10 10.17
C TRP A 154 0.56 -9.58 9.18
N TRP A 155 0.18 -8.65 8.30
CA TRP A 155 1.06 -8.01 7.33
C TRP A 155 2.25 -7.32 8.01
N GLU A 156 1.97 -6.46 9.00
CA GLU A 156 3.00 -5.77 9.77
C GLU A 156 3.92 -6.75 10.50
N THR A 157 3.34 -7.75 11.18
CA THR A 157 4.12 -8.74 11.95
C THR A 157 5.03 -9.57 11.05
N THR A 158 4.56 -9.88 9.83
CA THR A 158 5.33 -10.65 8.85
C THR A 158 6.46 -9.82 8.24
N LEU A 159 6.26 -8.51 8.04
CA LEU A 159 7.27 -7.62 7.46
C LEU A 159 8.28 -7.07 8.46
N LYS A 160 7.89 -6.86 9.73
CA LYS A 160 8.75 -6.25 10.77
C LYS A 160 10.14 -6.91 10.92
N PRO A 161 10.31 -8.24 10.79
CA PRO A 161 11.64 -8.87 10.81
C PRO A 161 12.59 -8.37 9.72
N HIS A 162 12.07 -7.82 8.62
CA HIS A 162 12.83 -7.28 7.50
C HIS A 162 13.09 -5.77 7.62
N ALA A 163 12.55 -5.10 8.66
CA ALA A 163 12.80 -3.68 8.86
C ALA A 163 14.29 -3.45 9.14
N VAL A 164 14.90 -2.56 8.35
CA VAL A 164 16.29 -2.14 8.51
C VAL A 164 16.36 -1.37 9.83
N ARG A 165 16.94 -2.00 10.86
CA ARG A 165 17.24 -1.30 12.12
C ARG A 165 18.15 -0.12 11.80
N ARG A 166 17.60 1.10 11.92
CA ARG A 166 18.43 2.31 11.95
C ARG A 166 19.24 2.29 13.22
N THR A 167 20.54 2.02 13.11
CA THR A 167 21.49 2.24 14.19
C THR A 167 21.47 3.75 14.47
N PHE A 168 20.81 4.18 15.55
CA PHE A 168 20.98 5.54 16.04
C PHE A 168 22.42 5.68 16.52
N THR A 169 23.30 6.21 15.67
CA THR A 169 24.57 6.77 16.14
C THR A 169 24.21 7.96 17.03
N ARG A 170 24.25 7.76 18.35
CA ARG A 170 24.32 8.89 19.30
C ARG A 170 25.54 9.72 18.91
N VAL A 171 25.30 10.89 18.34
CA VAL A 171 26.31 11.94 18.28
C VAL A 171 26.62 12.31 19.72
N ARG A 172 27.87 12.09 20.14
CA ARG A 172 28.40 12.49 21.44
C ARG A 172 28.63 13.98 21.48
#